data_AF-A0A1Y1VXY0-F1
#
_entry.id   AF-A0A1Y1VXY0-F1
#
_cell.length_a   1.000
_cell.length_b   1.000
_cell.length_c   1.000
_cell.angle_alpha   90.00
_cell.angle_beta   90.00
_cell.angle_gamma   90.00
#
_symmetry.space_group_name_H-M   'P 1'
#
loop_
_entity.id
_entity.type
_entity.pdbx_description
1 polymer ?
#
loop_
_entity_poly.entity_id
_entity_poly.type
_entity_poly.pdbx_seq_one_letter_code
_entity_poly.pdbx_strand_id
1 'polypeptide(L)'
;NINCKDNLGFTALMHAVINGNKDVVKYILDNGADVSIKNNKGQTAAFFAINSSNKEIIKLLIRKDQDLINNKNELGAKLLLFGVRKGNQDIVELLLELGANVNHRNSKGETAL
;
A
#
# COMPACT_ATOMS: atom_id res chain seq x y z
N ASN A 1 3.80 1.01 -22.07
CA ASN A 1 4.30 0.25 -20.90
C ASN A 1 3.32 0.49 -19.75
N ILE A 2 2.78 -0.56 -19.10
CA ILE A 2 1.78 -0.43 -18.03
C ILE A 2 2.31 0.31 -16.78
N ASN A 3 3.63 0.36 -16.64
CA ASN A 3 4.35 0.98 -15.53
C ASN A 3 4.84 2.41 -15.83
N CYS A 4 4.35 3.03 -16.91
CA CYS A 4 4.64 4.44 -17.20
C CYS A 4 4.23 5.35 -16.03
N LYS A 5 5.03 6.40 -15.82
CA LYS A 5 4.81 7.41 -14.79
C LYS A 5 4.44 8.74 -15.42
N ASP A 6 3.52 9.45 -14.80
CA ASP A 6 3.30 10.87 -15.10
C ASP A 6 4.41 11.75 -14.47
N ASN A 7 4.30 13.07 -14.64
CA ASN A 7 5.28 14.05 -14.14
C ASN A 7 5.43 14.04 -12.61
N LEU A 8 4.45 13.51 -11.88
CA LEU A 8 4.46 13.38 -10.42
C LEU A 8 4.92 11.98 -9.96
N GLY A 9 5.28 11.11 -10.91
CA GLY A 9 5.72 9.75 -10.66
C GLY A 9 4.58 8.76 -10.47
N PHE A 10 3.32 9.13 -10.73
CA PHE A 10 2.18 8.24 -10.53
C PHE A 10 2.02 7.30 -11.72
N THR A 11 1.72 6.04 -11.41
CA THR A 11 1.36 5.03 -12.41
C THR A 11 -0.15 4.95 -12.60
N ALA A 12 -0.59 4.31 -13.69
CA ALA A 12 -2.01 4.01 -13.90
C ALA A 12 -2.63 3.24 -12.72
N LEU A 13 -1.87 2.32 -12.11
CA LEU A 13 -2.31 1.58 -10.93
C LEU A 13 -2.59 2.51 -9.74
N MET A 14 -1.72 3.50 -9.47
CA MET A 14 -1.93 4.43 -8.36
C MET A 14 -3.21 5.25 -8.57
N HIS A 15 -3.44 5.76 -9.78
CA HIS A 15 -4.67 6.49 -10.11
C HIS A 15 -5.92 5.61 -9.96
N ALA A 16 -5.88 4.36 -10.42
CA ALA A 16 -6.99 3.42 -10.24
C ALA A 16 -7.30 3.13 -8.75
N VAL A 17 -6.27 2.99 -7.93
CA VAL A 17 -6.40 2.79 -6.48
C VAL A 17 -6.98 4.02 -5.78
N ILE A 18 -6.52 5.22 -6.14
CA ILE A 18 -7.04 6.48 -5.58
C ILE A 18 -8.52 6.65 -5.90
N ASN A 19 -8.93 6.31 -7.12
CA ASN A 19 -10.33 6.32 -7.53
C ASN A 19 -11.17 5.18 -6.92
N GLY A 20 -10.54 4.21 -6.24
CA GLY A 20 -11.24 3.10 -5.58
C GLY A 20 -11.89 2.09 -6.54
N ASN A 21 -11.60 2.15 -7.84
CA ASN A 21 -12.20 1.26 -8.83
C ASN A 21 -11.49 -0.10 -8.83
N LYS A 22 -12.03 -1.05 -8.06
CA LYS A 22 -11.47 -2.40 -7.89
C LYS A 22 -11.30 -3.16 -9.22
N ASP A 23 -12.23 -3.02 -10.16
CA ASP A 23 -12.19 -3.77 -11.41
C ASP A 23 -11.07 -3.26 -12.32
N VAL A 24 -10.87 -1.94 -12.36
CA VAL A 24 -9.74 -1.33 -13.07
C VAL A 24 -8.42 -1.68 -12.38
N VAL A 25 -8.37 -1.66 -11.05
CA VAL A 25 -7.17 -2.11 -10.31
C VAL A 25 -6.83 -3.54 -10.67
N LYS A 26 -7.80 -4.46 -10.63
CA LYS A 26 -7.59 -5.87 -10.99
C LYS A 26 -7.11 -6.02 -12.42
N TYR A 27 -7.75 -5.35 -13.38
CA TYR A 27 -7.35 -5.36 -14.78
C TYR A 27 -5.89 -4.91 -14.97
N ILE A 28 -5.48 -3.82 -14.32
CA ILE A 28 -4.11 -3.29 -14.40
C ILE A 28 -3.10 -4.28 -13.79
N LEU A 29 -3.43 -4.91 -12.66
CA LEU A 29 -2.59 -5.93 -12.03
C LEU A 29 -2.45 -7.19 -12.88
N ASP A 30 -3.54 -7.64 -13.50
CA ASP A 30 -3.56 -8.82 -14.39
C ASP A 30 -2.74 -8.56 -15.67
N ASN A 31 -2.54 -7.29 -16.04
CA ASN A 31 -1.65 -6.87 -17.14
C ASN A 31 -0.19 -6.61 -16.70
N GLY A 32 0.21 -7.07 -15.51
CA GLY A 32 1.60 -7.06 -15.07
C GLY A 32 2.10 -5.74 -14.49
N ALA A 33 1.20 -4.91 -13.94
CA ALA A 33 1.62 -3.70 -13.24
C ALA A 33 2.47 -4.04 -12.00
N ASP A 34 3.57 -3.30 -11.83
CA ASP A 34 4.45 -3.42 -10.69
C ASP A 34 3.91 -2.59 -9.52
N VAL A 35 3.52 -3.29 -8.46
CA VAL A 35 2.92 -2.71 -7.24
C VAL A 35 3.95 -2.04 -6.33
N SER A 36 5.25 -2.32 -6.54
CA SER A 36 6.37 -1.79 -5.74
C SER A 36 6.80 -0.39 -6.18
N ILE A 37 6.33 0.07 -7.36
CA ILE A 37 6.68 1.37 -7.91
C ILE A 37 6.29 2.48 -6.94
N LYS A 38 7.24 3.41 -6.74
CA LYS A 38 7.06 4.62 -5.93
C LYS A 38 6.90 5.86 -6.80
N ASN A 39 6.01 6.76 -6.38
CA ASN A 39 5.92 8.12 -6.92
C ASN A 39 7.07 8.99 -6.41
N ASN A 40 7.08 10.27 -6.80
CA ASN A 40 8.14 11.22 -6.41
C ASN A 40 8.20 11.49 -4.89
N LYS A 41 7.17 11.08 -4.13
CA LYS A 41 7.13 11.15 -2.65
C LYS A 41 7.47 9.82 -1.97
N GLY A 42 7.90 8.82 -2.72
CA GLY A 42 8.22 7.49 -2.17
C GLY A 42 6.99 6.63 -1.84
N GLN A 43 5.80 6.98 -2.33
CA GLN A 43 4.53 6.31 -2.02
C GLN A 43 4.19 5.28 -3.10
N THR A 44 3.71 4.10 -2.69
CA THR A 44 3.25 3.03 -3.58
C THR A 44 1.72 3.04 -3.73
N ALA A 45 1.19 2.20 -4.62
CA ALA A 45 -0.25 1.98 -4.73
C ALA A 45 -0.88 1.55 -3.38
N ALA A 46 -0.21 0.68 -2.62
CA ALA A 46 -0.71 0.22 -1.32
C ALA A 46 -0.86 1.36 -0.30
N PHE A 47 0.03 2.36 -0.33
CA PHE A 47 -0.10 3.55 0.51
C PHE A 47 -1.43 4.28 0.28
N PHE A 48 -1.82 4.45 -0.98
CA PHE A 48 -3.07 5.13 -1.34
C PHE A 48 -4.31 4.31 -0.98
N ALA A 49 -4.25 2.98 -1.10
CA ALA A 49 -5.36 2.08 -0.74
C ALA A 49 -5.73 2.16 0.75
N ILE A 50 -4.73 2.37 1.61
CA ILE A 50 -4.96 2.54 3.05
C ILE A 50 -5.59 3.88 3.37
N ASN A 51 -5.14 4.95 2.69
CA ASN A 51 -5.74 6.27 2.88
C ASN A 51 -7.24 6.30 2.50
N SER A 52 -7.66 5.48 1.54
CA SER A 52 -9.08 5.32 1.17
C SER A 52 -9.81 4.24 1.99
N SER A 53 -9.13 3.53 2.90
CA SER A 53 -9.66 2.43 3.71
C SER A 53 -10.34 1.31 2.91
N ASN A 54 -9.97 1.11 1.64
CA ASN A 54 -10.55 0.09 0.78
C ASN A 54 -9.86 -1.27 1.01
N LYS A 55 -10.38 -2.05 1.97
CA LYS A 55 -9.85 -3.36 2.39
C LYS A 55 -9.60 -4.33 1.24
N GLU A 56 -10.47 -4.35 0.24
CA GLU A 56 -10.36 -5.29 -0.89
C GLU A 56 -9.21 -4.93 -1.83
N ILE A 57 -9.00 -3.63 -2.09
CA ILE A 57 -7.85 -3.17 -2.87
C ILE A 57 -6.55 -3.41 -2.10
N ILE A 58 -6.54 -3.18 -0.78
CA ILE A 58 -5.38 -3.47 0.09
C ILE A 58 -4.98 -4.95 -0.04
N LYS A 59 -5.95 -5.88 0.10
CA LYS A 59 -5.72 -7.32 -0.05
C LYS A 59 -5.20 -7.67 -1.45
N LEU A 60 -5.76 -7.08 -2.51
CA LEU A 60 -5.32 -7.34 -3.89
C LEU A 60 -3.85 -6.97 -4.10
N LEU A 61 -3.45 -5.79 -3.64
CA LEU A 61 -2.08 -5.29 -3.81
C LEU A 61 -1.07 -6.12 -3.02
N ILE A 62 -1.36 -6.39 -1.75
CA ILE A 62 -0.44 -7.13 -0.86
C ILE A 62 -0.31 -8.59 -1.29
N ARG A 63 -1.39 -9.22 -1.78
CA ARG A 63 -1.30 -10.58 -2.34
C ARG A 63 -0.49 -10.66 -3.63
N LYS A 64 -0.37 -9.56 -4.38
CA LYS A 64 0.51 -9.51 -5.55
C LYS A 64 1.98 -9.38 -5.17
N ASP A 65 2.28 -8.68 -4.09
CA ASP A 65 3.62 -8.60 -3.54
C ASP A 65 3.59 -8.44 -2.02
N GLN A 66 3.90 -9.54 -1.33
CA GLN A 66 3.91 -9.58 0.13
C GLN A 66 5.05 -8.73 0.71
N ASP A 67 6.11 -8.46 -0.06
CA ASP A 67 7.21 -7.60 0.38
C ASP A 67 6.76 -6.14 0.56
N LEU A 68 5.56 -5.76 0.09
CA LEU A 68 4.96 -4.44 0.36
C LEU A 68 4.71 -4.17 1.84
N ILE A 69 4.51 -5.19 2.67
CA ILE A 69 4.24 -5.01 4.10
C ILE A 69 5.29 -5.64 5.04
N ASN A 70 6.19 -6.43 4.48
CA ASN A 70 7.20 -7.14 5.27
C ASN A 70 8.36 -6.22 5.69
N ASN A 71 9.23 -6.72 6.56
CA ASN A 71 10.38 -6.02 7.16
C ASN A 71 11.44 -5.49 6.19
N LYS A 72 11.31 -5.77 4.88
CA LYS A 72 12.24 -5.29 3.86
C LYS A 72 12.00 -3.83 3.48
N ASN A 73 10.84 -3.27 3.82
CA ASN A 73 10.52 -1.89 3.49
C ASN A 73 9.90 -1.14 4.69
N GLU A 74 10.15 0.16 4.75
CA GLU A 74 9.50 1.01 5.76
C GLU A 74 8.00 1.19 5.51
N LEU A 75 7.48 0.70 4.37
CA LEU A 75 6.08 0.88 4.01
C LEU A 75 5.19 0.11 5.00
N GLY A 76 5.53 -1.14 5.34
CA GLY A 76 4.81 -1.91 6.35
C GLY A 76 4.65 -1.17 7.69
N ALA A 77 5.75 -0.63 8.24
CA ALA A 77 5.70 0.18 9.47
C ALA A 77 4.88 1.47 9.29
N LYS A 78 5.04 2.16 8.17
CA LYS A 78 4.30 3.41 7.88
C LYS A 78 2.79 3.16 7.79
N LEU A 79 2.39 2.08 7.12
CA LEU A 79 0.99 1.69 6.95
C LEU A 79 0.35 1.33 8.29
N LEU A 80 1.03 0.51 9.09
CA LEU A 80 0.53 0.11 10.41
C LEU A 80 0.42 1.31 11.37
N LEU A 81 1.47 2.13 11.45
CA LEU A 81 1.48 3.34 12.29
C LEU A 81 0.42 4.36 11.85
N PHE A 82 0.14 4.44 10.54
CA PHE A 82 -0.93 5.30 10.03
C PHE A 82 -2.31 4.81 10.48
N GLY A 83 -2.59 3.49 10.39
CA GLY A 83 -3.82 2.89 10.89
C GLY A 83 -4.05 3.19 12.37
N VAL A 84 -3.00 3.00 13.20
CA VAL A 84 -3.02 3.32 14.64
C VAL A 84 -3.31 4.81 14.87
N ARG A 85 -2.59 5.72 14.20
CA ARG A 85 -2.78 7.18 14.34
C ARG A 85 -4.16 7.66 13.93
N LYS A 86 -4.80 6.97 12.99
CA LYS A 86 -6.17 7.26 12.56
C LYS A 86 -7.23 6.65 13.47
N GLY A 87 -6.85 5.80 14.43
CA GLY A 87 -7.79 5.02 15.23
C GLY A 87 -8.60 4.02 14.39
N ASN A 88 -8.09 3.62 13.22
CA ASN A 88 -8.79 2.74 12.30
C ASN A 88 -8.43 1.28 12.60
N GLN A 89 -9.10 0.72 13.62
CA GLN A 89 -8.88 -0.65 14.10
C GLN A 89 -9.00 -1.68 12.96
N ASP A 90 -10.02 -1.53 12.13
CA ASP A 90 -10.30 -2.36 10.95
C ASP A 90 -9.11 -2.50 9.97
N ILE A 91 -8.35 -1.41 9.78
CA ILE A 91 -7.16 -1.41 8.92
C ILE A 91 -5.96 -2.00 9.65
N VAL A 92 -5.82 -1.73 10.95
CA VAL A 92 -4.76 -2.30 11.77
C VAL A 92 -4.88 -3.83 11.79
N GLU A 93 -6.07 -4.35 12.09
CA GLU A 93 -6.35 -5.79 12.07
C GLU A 93 -6.04 -6.40 10.70
N LEU A 94 -6.53 -5.79 9.61
CA LEU A 94 -6.25 -6.27 8.26
C LEU A 94 -4.74 -6.32 7.95
N LEU A 95 -3.97 -5.31 8.35
CA LEU A 95 -2.53 -5.29 8.12
C LEU A 95 -1.81 -6.38 8.92
N LEU A 96 -2.22 -6.61 10.17
CA LEU A 96 -1.67 -7.68 11.00
C LEU A 96 -2.02 -9.07 10.44
N GLU A 97 -3.27 -9.27 10.00
CA GLU A 97 -3.71 -10.49 9.30
C GLU A 97 -2.89 -10.78 8.05
N LEU A 98 -2.52 -9.72 7.32
CA LEU A 98 -1.71 -9.85 6.12
C LEU A 98 -0.23 -10.07 6.44
N GLY A 99 0.22 -9.93 7.69
CA GLY A 99 1.59 -10.23 8.12
C GLY A 99 2.46 -9.00 8.43
N ALA A 100 1.86 -7.82 8.64
CA ALA A 100 2.62 -6.64 9.04
C ALA A 100 3.28 -6.85 10.41
N ASN A 101 4.56 -6.52 10.52
CA ASN A 101 5.29 -6.66 11.79
C ASN A 101 5.02 -5.46 12.70
N VAL A 102 4.34 -5.71 13.82
CA VAL A 102 4.00 -4.70 14.83
C VAL A 102 5.22 -4.00 15.44
N ASN A 103 6.37 -4.69 15.49
CA ASN A 103 7.61 -4.16 16.04
C ASN A 103 8.46 -3.42 15.01
N HIS A 104 8.03 -3.34 13.75
CA HIS A 104 8.82 -2.67 12.71
C HIS A 104 8.84 -1.16 12.93
N ARG A 105 10.03 -0.57 12.82
CA ARG A 105 10.25 0.85 13.04
C ARG A 105 10.27 1.62 11.73
N ASN A 106 9.66 2.80 11.69
CA ASN A 106 9.84 3.70 10.57
C ASN A 106 11.21 4.43 10.64
N SER A 107 11.49 5.29 9.66
CA SER A 107 12.73 6.08 9.62
C SER A 107 12.97 7.02 10.82
N LYS A 108 11.95 7.27 11.64
CA LYS A 108 12.03 8.04 12.87
C LYS A 108 12.18 7.17 14.13
N GLY A 109 12.29 5.85 13.97
CA GLY A 109 12.39 4.90 15.07
C GLY A 109 11.06 4.56 15.75
N GLU A 110 9.93 5.07 15.23
CA GLU A 110 8.59 4.88 15.80
C GLU A 110 8.04 3.48 15.47
N THR A 111 7.35 2.88 16.43
CA THR A 111 6.68 1.57 16.32
C THR A 111 5.17 1.74 16.49
N ALA A 112 4.36 0.74 16.09
CA ALA A 112 2.92 0.76 16.31
C ALA A 112 2.51 0.43 17.76
N LEU A 113 3.42 -0.17 18.54
CA LEU A 113 3.38 -0.30 20.00
C LEU A 113 4.03 0.92 20.66
#